data_AF-A0A6V7HTU6-F1
#
_entry.id   AF-A0A6V7HTU6-F1
#
_cell.length_a   1.000
_cell.length_b   1.000
_cell.length_c   1.000
_cell.angle_alpha   90.00
_cell.angle_beta   90.00
_cell.angle_gamma   90.00
#
_symmetry.space_group_name_H-M   'P 1'
#
loop_
_entity.id
_entity.type
_entity.pdbx_description
1 polymer ?
#
loop_
_entity_poly.entity_id
_entity_poly.type
_entity_poly.pdbx_seq_one_letter_code
_entity_poly.pdbx_strand_id
1 'polypeptide(L)'
;KFGSATTEDLLTSLQEAVNEKARASPISEVNYDIKAIIEPWLKQTGYPLVNVTRDYETGIVTITQSDAVDPESRNRWSIPITYATSSQTDMTNATITHWLHPGDKSLQLQGVPKDDWIILNLQLH
;
A
#
# COMPACT_ATOMS: atom_id res chain seq x y z
N LYS A 1 21.47 -29.36 0.68
CA LYS A 1 21.97 -28.45 1.75
C LYS A 1 20.74 -27.83 2.40
N PHE A 2 20.46 -28.12 3.67
CA PHE A 2 19.35 -27.49 4.42
C PHE A 2 19.94 -26.37 5.27
N GLY A 3 20.03 -25.17 4.70
CA GLY A 3 20.38 -23.95 5.43
C GLY A 3 19.10 -23.29 5.90
N SER A 4 19.04 -22.86 7.16
CA SER A 4 17.95 -22.00 7.62
C SER A 4 18.04 -20.68 6.86
N ALA A 5 16.96 -20.27 6.20
CA ALA A 5 16.85 -18.93 5.63
C ALA A 5 16.55 -17.93 6.76
N THR A 6 17.14 -16.74 6.66
CA THR A 6 16.80 -15.59 7.50
C THR A 6 15.80 -14.69 6.77
N THR A 7 15.18 -13.76 7.51
CA THR A 7 14.36 -12.72 6.88
C THR A 7 15.15 -11.87 5.89
N GLU A 8 16.44 -11.64 6.14
CA GLU A 8 17.30 -10.89 5.22
C GLU A 8 17.46 -11.64 3.90
N ASP A 9 17.68 -12.97 3.93
CA ASP A 9 17.78 -13.79 2.71
C ASP A 9 16.51 -13.69 1.86
N LEU A 10 15.33 -13.73 2.50
CA LEU A 10 14.05 -13.56 1.80
C LEU A 10 13.92 -12.17 1.16
N LEU A 11 14.23 -11.11 1.92
CA LEU A 11 14.14 -9.73 1.43
C LEU A 11 15.12 -9.49 0.27
N THR A 12 16.33 -10.04 0.34
CA THR A 12 17.31 -9.97 -0.75
C THR A 12 16.77 -10.65 -2.01
N SER A 13 16.25 -11.88 -1.91
CA SER A 13 15.69 -12.58 -3.08
C SER A 13 14.49 -11.84 -3.69
N LEU A 14 13.61 -11.24 -2.86
CA LEU A 14 12.48 -10.44 -3.35
C LEU A 14 12.96 -9.18 -4.08
N GLN A 15 13.96 -8.48 -3.53
CA GLN A 15 14.52 -7.29 -4.17
C GLN A 15 15.19 -7.62 -5.50
N GLU A 16 15.88 -8.75 -5.60
CA GLU A 16 16.49 -9.24 -6.85
C GLU A 16 15.43 -9.48 -7.94
N ALA A 17 14.33 -10.15 -7.60
CA ALA A 17 13.24 -10.42 -8.53
C ALA A 17 12.57 -9.11 -9.02
N VAL A 18 12.39 -8.13 -8.14
CA VAL A 18 11.88 -6.80 -8.52
C VAL A 18 12.85 -6.10 -9.48
N ASN A 19 14.15 -6.11 -9.17
CA ASN A 19 15.18 -5.51 -10.01
C ASN A 19 15.26 -6.17 -11.40
N GLU A 20 15.10 -7.49 -11.47
CA GLU A 20 15.06 -8.23 -12.74
C GLU A 20 13.84 -7.82 -13.59
N LYS A 21 12.66 -7.76 -12.98
CA LYS A 21 11.42 -7.33 -13.66
C LYS A 21 11.52 -5.89 -14.16
N ALA A 22 12.11 -4.99 -13.36
CA ALA A 22 12.32 -3.60 -13.75
C ALA A 22 13.29 -3.46 -14.94
N ARG A 23 14.35 -4.28 -15.00
CA ARG A 23 15.26 -4.32 -16.17
C ARG A 23 14.59 -4.84 -17.43
N ALA A 24 13.66 -5.79 -17.29
CA ALA A 24 12.93 -6.39 -18.42
C ALA A 24 11.81 -5.48 -18.98
N SER A 25 11.38 -4.46 -18.24
CA SER A 25 10.35 -3.50 -18.68
C SER A 25 10.80 -2.06 -18.38
N PRO A 26 11.44 -1.36 -19.34
CA PRO A 26 11.97 -0.01 -19.15
C PRO A 26 10.92 1.07 -18.85
N ILE A 27 9.63 0.74 -18.87
CA ILE A 27 8.50 1.68 -18.77
C ILE A 27 8.08 1.90 -17.30
N SER A 28 8.59 1.09 -16.35
CA SER A 28 8.33 1.31 -14.93
C SER A 28 9.58 1.81 -14.21
N GLU A 29 9.72 3.12 -14.05
CA GLU A 29 10.74 3.79 -13.22
C GLU A 29 10.57 3.53 -11.71
N VAL A 30 9.73 2.56 -11.31
CA VAL A 30 9.41 2.34 -9.91
C VAL A 30 10.48 1.44 -9.28
N ASN A 31 11.47 2.07 -8.67
CA ASN A 31 12.44 1.40 -7.81
C ASN A 31 11.81 1.18 -6.42
N TYR A 32 11.26 -0.01 -6.20
CA TYR A 32 10.75 -0.39 -4.88
C TYR A 32 11.89 -0.80 -3.97
N ASP A 33 12.03 -0.13 -2.83
CA ASP A 33 12.82 -0.62 -1.70
C ASP A 33 11.97 -1.60 -0.89
N ILE A 34 12.11 -2.90 -1.20
CA ILE A 34 11.34 -3.97 -0.58
C ILE A 34 11.59 -4.06 0.92
N LYS A 35 12.82 -3.76 1.35
CA LYS A 35 13.20 -3.78 2.76
C LYS A 35 12.44 -2.68 3.51
N ALA A 36 12.46 -1.45 3.00
CA ALA A 36 11.72 -0.33 3.60
C ALA A 36 10.20 -0.55 3.61
N ILE A 37 9.66 -1.32 2.65
CA ILE A 37 8.24 -1.67 2.62
C ILE A 37 7.89 -2.67 3.73
N ILE A 38 8.67 -3.75 3.87
CA ILE A 38 8.32 -4.88 4.73
C ILE A 38 8.77 -4.67 6.18
N GLU A 39 9.85 -3.92 6.43
CA GLU A 39 10.43 -3.74 7.75
C GLU A 39 9.44 -3.23 8.84
N PRO A 40 8.56 -2.24 8.57
CA PRO A 40 7.55 -1.81 9.53
C PRO A 40 6.54 -2.91 9.89
N TRP A 41 6.22 -3.81 8.96
CA TRP A 41 5.30 -4.93 9.21
C TRP A 41 5.91 -6.02 10.08
N LEU A 42 7.25 -6.15 10.06
CA LEU A 42 7.95 -7.17 10.83
C LEU A 42 8.38 -6.71 12.22
N LYS A 43 8.75 -5.43 12.34
CA LYS A 43 9.38 -4.89 13.57
C LYS A 43 8.42 -4.18 14.50
N GLN A 44 7.28 -3.71 14.00
CA GLN A 44 6.29 -3.00 14.82
C GLN A 44 5.25 -3.98 15.34
N THR A 45 4.83 -3.79 16.59
CA THR A 45 3.65 -4.44 17.14
C THR A 45 2.39 -3.80 16.58
N GLY A 46 1.31 -4.57 16.43
CA GLY A 46 0.05 -4.07 15.89
C GLY A 46 -0.04 -4.16 14.37
N TYR A 47 -0.98 -3.40 13.79
CA TYR A 47 -1.24 -3.36 12.36
C TYR A 47 -1.95 -2.04 11.98
N PRO A 48 -1.87 -1.61 10.71
CA PRO A 48 -2.44 -0.34 10.32
C PRO A 48 -3.98 -0.39 10.32
N LEU A 49 -4.59 0.60 10.97
CA LEU A 49 -5.96 1.02 10.73
C LEU A 49 -5.94 2.13 9.66
N VAL A 50 -6.52 1.84 8.49
CA VAL A 50 -6.66 2.79 7.39
C VAL A 50 -7.98 3.52 7.52
N ASN A 51 -7.90 4.84 7.72
CA ASN A 51 -9.07 5.71 7.81
C ASN A 51 -9.29 6.43 6.48
N VAL A 52 -10.49 6.31 5.93
CA VAL A 52 -10.87 6.90 4.65
C VAL A 52 -11.96 7.94 4.90
N THR A 53 -11.63 9.21 4.68
CA THR A 53 -12.56 10.32 4.78
C THR A 53 -12.83 10.87 3.40
N ARG A 54 -14.10 11.00 3.02
CA ARG A 54 -14.48 11.50 1.72
C ARG A 54 -15.28 12.77 1.84
N ASP A 55 -14.90 13.74 1.01
CA ASP A 55 -15.64 14.94 0.76
C ASP A 55 -16.46 14.78 -0.54
N TYR A 56 -17.78 14.78 -0.40
CA TYR A 56 -18.72 14.61 -1.51
C TYR A 56 -18.95 15.89 -2.32
N GLU A 57 -18.62 17.06 -1.77
CA GLU A 57 -18.73 18.34 -2.48
C GLU A 57 -17.54 18.53 -3.43
N THR A 58 -16.33 18.23 -2.94
CA THR A 58 -15.09 18.39 -3.72
C THR A 58 -14.67 17.14 -4.49
N GLY A 59 -15.19 15.96 -4.12
CA GLY A 59 -14.80 14.67 -4.72
C GLY A 59 -13.41 14.19 -4.27
N ILE A 60 -12.86 14.78 -3.19
CA ILE A 60 -11.55 14.42 -2.63
C ILE A 60 -11.73 13.32 -1.58
N VAL A 61 -10.92 12.27 -1.70
CA VAL A 61 -10.80 11.21 -0.68
C VAL A 61 -9.46 11.37 0.03
N THR A 62 -9.50 11.55 1.34
CA THR A 62 -8.33 11.63 2.21
C THR A 62 -8.16 10.31 2.97
N ILE A 63 -7.00 9.69 2.80
CA ILE A 63 -6.64 8.42 3.43
C ILE A 63 -5.54 8.69 4.45
N THR A 64 -5.73 8.19 5.66
CA THR A 64 -4.75 8.28 6.75
C THR A 64 -4.56 6.92 7.39
N GLN A 65 -3.50 6.78 8.20
CA GLN A 65 -3.23 5.56 8.94
C GLN A 65 -2.94 5.85 10.41
N SER A 66 -3.28 4.87 11.24
CA SER A 66 -3.00 4.82 12.68
C SER A 66 -2.74 3.37 13.10
N ASP A 67 -2.20 3.16 14.29
CA ASP A 67 -2.04 1.82 14.84
C ASP A 67 -3.37 1.35 15.45
N ALA A 68 -3.85 0.19 15.02
CA ALA A 68 -5.13 -0.37 15.45
C ALA A 68 -5.12 -0.91 16.89
N VAL A 69 -3.93 -1.21 17.43
CA VAL A 69 -3.74 -1.79 18.77
C VAL A 69 -3.44 -0.69 19.79
N ASP A 70 -2.59 0.27 19.42
CA ASP A 70 -2.22 1.40 20.27
C ASP A 70 -2.37 2.73 19.51
N PRO A 71 -3.51 3.43 19.61
CA PRO A 71 -3.76 4.67 18.87
C PRO A 71 -2.75 5.81 19.16
N GLU A 72 -2.09 5.79 20.32
CA GLU A 72 -1.07 6.78 20.69
C GLU A 72 0.32 6.45 20.13
N SER A 73 0.48 5.24 19.59
CA SER A 73 1.69 4.80 18.93
C SER A 73 2.00 5.63 17.69
N ARG A 74 3.30 5.84 17.47
CA ARG A 74 3.84 6.44 16.24
C ARG A 74 4.11 5.40 15.16
N ASN A 75 3.71 4.14 15.37
CA ASN A 75 3.81 3.09 14.36
C ASN A 75 3.07 3.52 13.09
N ARG A 76 3.75 3.35 11.97
CA ARG A 76 3.25 3.64 10.64
C ARG A 76 3.82 2.61 9.67
N TRP A 77 3.08 2.29 8.63
CA TRP A 77 3.43 1.23 7.68
C TRP A 77 3.51 1.78 6.26
N SER A 78 4.27 1.09 5.42
CA SER A 78 4.19 1.25 3.97
C SER A 78 3.03 0.39 3.48
N ILE A 79 1.94 1.03 3.06
CA ILE A 79 0.68 0.36 2.69
C ILE A 79 0.41 0.60 1.20
N PRO A 80 0.35 -0.46 0.37
CA PRO A 80 -0.13 -0.32 -0.99
C PRO A 80 -1.64 -0.05 -0.98
N ILE A 81 -2.06 1.03 -1.63
CA ILE A 81 -3.47 1.40 -1.70
C ILE A 81 -4.02 0.94 -3.06
N THR A 82 -4.97 0.01 -2.99
CA THR A 82 -5.83 -0.39 -4.11
C THR A 82 -7.25 0.04 -3.79
N TYR A 83 -8.00 0.49 -4.79
CA TYR A 83 -9.38 0.91 -4.62
C TYR A 83 -10.21 0.69 -5.89
N ALA A 84 -11.52 0.53 -5.71
CA ALA A 84 -12.51 0.51 -6.77
C ALA A 84 -13.60 1.55 -6.47
N THR A 85 -14.30 1.98 -7.52
CA THR A 85 -15.48 2.85 -7.41
C THR A 85 -16.67 2.23 -8.14
N SER A 86 -17.88 2.76 -7.97
CA SER A 86 -19.05 2.26 -8.75
C SER A 86 -18.94 2.52 -10.25
N SER A 87 -18.16 3.51 -10.69
CA SER A 87 -17.90 3.75 -12.11
C SER A 87 -16.73 2.90 -12.65
N GLN A 88 -15.79 2.52 -11.78
CA GLN A 88 -14.69 1.60 -12.08
C GLN A 88 -14.77 0.37 -11.17
N THR A 89 -15.69 -0.54 -11.52
CA THR A 89 -16.05 -1.72 -10.72
C THR A 89 -15.14 -2.92 -10.93
N ASP A 90 -14.04 -2.79 -11.68
CA ASP A 90 -13.10 -3.90 -11.85
C ASP A 90 -12.32 -4.13 -10.56
N MET A 91 -12.96 -4.86 -9.64
CA MET A 91 -12.39 -5.27 -8.36
C MET A 91 -11.33 -6.36 -8.51
N THR A 92 -11.18 -6.94 -9.72
CA THR A 92 -10.18 -7.98 -9.99
C THR A 92 -8.82 -7.41 -10.35
N ASN A 93 -8.75 -6.12 -10.65
CA ASN A 93 -7.51 -5.44 -10.96
C ASN A 93 -6.94 -4.73 -9.72
N ALA A 94 -6.20 -5.46 -8.90
CA ALA A 94 -5.48 -4.91 -7.74
C ALA A 94 -4.15 -4.25 -8.13
N THR A 95 -4.10 -3.54 -9.27
CA THR A 95 -2.90 -2.77 -9.64
C THR A 95 -2.67 -1.68 -8.61
N ILE A 96 -1.50 -1.74 -7.96
CA ILE A 96 -1.09 -0.74 -6.98
C ILE A 96 -0.75 0.54 -7.74
N THR A 97 -1.55 1.57 -7.54
CA THR A 97 -1.34 2.89 -8.14
C THR A 97 -0.81 3.91 -7.15
N HIS A 98 -1.04 3.68 -5.85
CA HIS A 98 -0.66 4.60 -4.79
C HIS A 98 -0.07 3.84 -3.62
N TRP A 99 0.86 4.51 -2.93
CA TRP A 99 1.42 4.05 -1.67
C TRP A 99 1.12 5.10 -0.59
N LEU A 100 0.77 4.62 0.60
CA LEU A 100 0.78 5.42 1.80
C LEU A 100 2.02 5.05 2.60
N HIS A 101 2.98 5.95 2.67
CA HIS A 101 4.26 5.74 3.34
C HIS A 101 4.21 6.12 4.82
N PRO A 102 5.15 5.63 5.66
CA PRO A 102 5.19 5.95 7.08
C PRO A 102 5.31 7.45 7.40
N GLY A 103 5.99 8.21 6.52
CA GLY A 103 6.17 9.65 6.67
C GLY A 103 4.99 10.50 6.20
N ASP A 104 4.02 9.89 5.51
CA ASP A 104 2.90 10.63 4.95
C ASP A 104 1.90 10.99 6.03
N LYS A 105 1.49 12.26 6.07
CA LYS A 105 0.37 12.68 6.92
C LYS A 105 -0.96 12.13 6.40
N SER A 106 -1.12 12.13 5.08
CA SER A 106 -2.30 11.64 4.38
C SER A 106 -1.98 11.42 2.91
N LEU A 107 -2.68 10.48 2.29
CA LEU A 107 -2.77 10.33 0.84
C LEU A 107 -4.09 10.94 0.37
N GLN A 108 -4.07 11.72 -0.72
CA GLN A 108 -5.28 12.27 -1.33
C GLN A 108 -5.53 11.64 -2.69
N LEU A 109 -6.71 11.07 -2.87
CA LEU A 109 -7.21 10.64 -4.17
C LEU A 109 -8.21 11.68 -4.68
N GLN A 110 -8.06 12.08 -5.93
CA GLN A 110 -8.94 13.05 -6.59
C GLN A 110 -9.77 12.37 -7.68
N GLY A 111 -10.87 13.00 -8.05
CA GLY A 111 -11.67 12.58 -9.19
C GLY A 111 -12.63 11.42 -8.92
N VAL A 112 -12.96 11.15 -7.65
CA VAL A 112 -14.00 10.18 -7.29
C VAL A 112 -15.37 10.89 -7.42
N PRO A 113 -16.24 10.52 -8.38
CA PRO A 113 -17.51 11.21 -8.60
C PRO A 113 -18.38 11.18 -7.34
N LYS A 114 -19.09 12.26 -7.01
CA LYS A 114 -19.90 12.35 -5.78
C LYS A 114 -20.87 11.19 -5.57
N ASP A 115 -21.47 10.68 -6.65
CA ASP A 115 -22.52 9.65 -6.58
C ASP A 115 -21.93 8.24 -6.52
N ASP A 116 -20.60 8.12 -6.60
CA ASP A 116 -19.94 6.82 -6.54
C ASP A 116 -19.77 6.31 -5.11
N TRP A 117 -19.62 5.00 -4.90
CA TRP A 117 -18.98 4.47 -3.70
C TRP A 117 -17.47 4.32 -3.92
N ILE A 118 -16.70 4.18 -2.85
CA ILE A 118 -15.28 3.80 -2.91
C ILE A 118 -15.01 2.66 -1.93
N ILE A 119 -14.34 1.61 -2.39
CA ILE A 119 -13.88 0.47 -1.56
C ILE A 119 -12.38 0.35 -1.73
N LEU A 120 -11.66 0.27 -0.61
CA LEU A 120 -10.21 0.06 -0.58
C LEU A 120 -9.88 -1.40 -0.24
N ASN A 121 -8.62 -1.78 -0.45
CA ASN A 121 -8.08 -3.11 -0.14
C ASN A 121 -8.79 -4.22 -0.93
N LEU A 122 -8.73 -4.09 -2.26
CA LEU A 122 -9.32 -5.07 -3.17
C LEU A 122 -8.64 -6.44 -2.99
N GLN A 123 -9.44 -7.49 -2.83
CA GLN A 123 -8.96 -8.86 -2.70
C GLN A 123 -8.87 -9.52 -4.08
N LEU A 124 -7.70 -10.04 -4.42
CA LEU A 124 -7.54 -10.95 -5.55
C LEU A 124 -7.99 -12.34 -5.12
N HIS A 125 -9.00 -12.88 -5.80
CA HIS A 125 -9.47 -14.27 -5.62
C HIS A 125 -8.57 -15.28 -6.33
#